data_AF-A0A813LUG1-F1
#
_entry.id   AF-A0A813LUG1-F1
#
_cell.length_a   1.000
_cell.length_b   1.000
_cell.length_c   1.000
_cell.angle_alpha   90.00
_cell.angle_beta   90.00
_cell.angle_gamma   90.00
#
_symmetry.space_group_name_H-M   'P 1'
#
loop_
_entity.id
_entity.type
_entity.pdbx_description
1 polymer ?
#
loop_
_entity_poly.entity_id
_entity_poly.type
_entity_poly.pdbx_seq_one_letter_code
_entity_poly.pdbx_strand_id
1 'polypeptide(L)'
;SAGVQMVTYKHVSSIFSEVTHGSSGIMRSPLASGNAQTPFSAEAIPGLGGKRDDFAWLSIVYTLLFFSANPQTGAPYAFIELRKVCISAVNEGAQILSLVGAPEPEDGEGDFAAAGEADRASSSGAGAKGAVTHVNIVLLLPDGRWQELSLPKLELKFPSPAGLSMWSSHIMAASQGKMPRTPPAPRLSPGKGDVT
;
A
#
# COMPACT_ATOMS: atom_id res chain seq x y z
N SER A 1 9.70 -26.73 12.12
CA SER A 1 9.45 -26.25 10.75
C SER A 1 9.35 -24.74 10.80
N ALA A 2 10.24 -24.04 10.10
CA ALA A 2 10.33 -22.59 10.16
C ALA A 2 9.17 -21.95 9.39
N GLY A 3 8.29 -21.24 10.10
CA GLY A 3 7.31 -20.36 9.48
C GLY A 3 8.04 -19.19 8.84
N VAL A 4 7.74 -18.90 7.58
CA VAL A 4 8.34 -17.78 6.85
C VAL A 4 7.79 -16.47 7.42
N GLN A 5 8.59 -15.79 8.24
CA GLN A 5 8.38 -14.39 8.62
C GLN A 5 8.89 -13.51 7.49
N MET A 6 8.02 -13.09 6.58
CA MET A 6 8.35 -11.98 5.67
C MET A 6 8.06 -10.66 6.38
N VAL A 7 9.09 -10.11 7.00
CA VAL A 7 9.09 -8.72 7.44
C VAL A 7 10.27 -8.03 6.77
N THR A 8 10.05 -7.51 5.57
CA THR A 8 11.04 -6.71 4.86
C THR A 8 10.85 -5.24 5.24
N TYR A 9 11.41 -4.84 6.38
CA TYR A 9 11.51 -3.43 6.72
C TYR A 9 12.53 -2.76 5.80
N LYS A 10 12.06 -2.06 4.77
CA LYS A 10 12.92 -1.12 4.03
C LYS A 10 12.25 0.23 3.98
N HIS A 11 13.08 1.23 4.28
CA HIS A 11 12.81 2.64 4.18
C HIS A 11 12.30 2.96 2.77
N VAL A 12 11.14 3.61 2.64
CA VAL A 12 10.62 4.12 1.36
C VAL A 12 10.14 5.53 1.62
N SER A 13 10.51 6.48 0.76
CA SER A 13 9.98 7.84 0.87
C SER A 13 8.51 7.84 0.45
N SER A 14 7.63 8.26 1.36
CA SER A 14 6.24 8.56 1.08
C SER A 14 6.16 9.91 0.39
N ILE A 15 5.42 10.03 -0.71
CA ILE A 15 5.21 11.29 -1.43
C ILE A 15 3.82 11.86 -1.10
N PHE A 16 3.39 11.71 0.15
CA PHE A 16 2.21 12.40 0.65
C PHE A 16 2.59 13.83 1.04
N SER A 17 2.93 14.66 0.05
CA SER A 17 2.95 16.11 0.24
C SER A 17 1.52 16.60 0.44
N GLU A 18 1.09 16.59 1.70
CA GLU A 18 0.23 17.58 2.33
C GLU A 18 -0.67 18.41 1.39
N VAL A 19 -1.85 17.88 1.04
CA VAL A 19 -3.01 18.72 0.68
C VAL A 19 -3.74 19.10 1.97
N THR A 20 -3.07 19.80 2.87
CA THR A 20 -3.72 20.58 3.93
C THR A 20 -3.29 22.03 3.79
N HIS A 21 -3.77 22.66 2.72
CA HIS A 21 -3.84 24.11 2.71
C HIS A 21 -4.76 24.57 3.85
N GLY A 22 -4.15 25.08 4.90
CA GLY A 22 -4.69 26.15 5.75
C GLY A 22 -6.08 25.96 6.33
N SER A 23 -6.16 25.35 7.51
CA SER A 23 -7.13 25.80 8.51
C SER A 23 -6.41 26.11 9.81
N SER A 24 -5.93 27.35 9.88
CA SER A 24 -5.56 27.99 11.14
C SER A 24 -6.86 28.23 11.91
N GLY A 25 -7.24 27.25 12.74
CA GLY A 25 -8.40 27.30 13.62
C GLY A 25 -7.98 27.03 15.05
N ILE A 26 -7.43 28.06 15.70
CA ILE A 26 -7.10 28.05 17.12
C ILE A 26 -8.41 27.94 17.91
N MET A 27 -8.85 26.73 18.24
CA MET A 27 -9.78 26.53 19.35
C MET A 27 -8.97 26.36 20.64
N ARG A 28 -8.68 27.51 21.25
CA ARG A 28 -8.29 27.61 22.66
C ARG A 28 -9.39 26.99 23.51
N SER A 29 -9.06 25.92 24.22
CA SER A 29 -9.89 25.35 25.26
C SER A 29 -9.88 26.28 26.48
N PRO A 30 -11.04 26.83 26.94
CA PRO A 30 -11.11 27.60 28.16
C PRO A 30 -11.50 26.64 29.28
N LEU A 31 -10.54 26.30 30.16
CA LEU A 31 -10.73 25.94 31.58
C LEU A 31 -9.49 25.17 32.09
N ALA A 32 -8.43 25.92 32.42
CA ALA A 32 -7.41 25.47 33.37
C ALA A 32 -6.62 26.70 33.87
N SER A 33 -7.21 27.43 34.82
CA SER A 33 -6.44 28.31 35.70
C SER A 33 -5.58 27.44 36.62
N GLY A 34 -4.27 27.42 36.39
CA GLY A 34 -3.33 26.61 37.14
C GLY A 34 -1.90 27.07 36.91
N ASN A 35 -1.49 28.04 37.71
CA ASN A 35 -0.27 28.82 37.69
C ASN A 35 1.01 27.97 37.93
N ALA A 36 1.95 27.91 36.98
CA ALA A 36 3.38 27.70 37.23
C ALA A 36 4.22 28.04 35.98
N GLN A 37 4.90 29.19 36.03
CA GLN A 37 5.88 29.64 35.05
C GLN A 37 7.08 28.69 34.98
N THR A 38 7.34 28.14 33.80
CA THR A 38 8.71 27.89 33.34
C THR A 38 8.89 28.55 31.97
N PRO A 39 9.88 29.43 31.79
CA PRO A 39 10.11 30.10 30.52
C PRO A 39 10.91 29.17 29.61
N PHE A 40 10.23 28.28 28.90
CA PHE A 40 10.81 27.74 27.67
C PHE A 40 10.72 28.83 26.61
N SER A 41 11.82 29.57 26.47
CA SER A 41 12.06 30.45 25.32
C SER A 41 12.15 29.57 24.07
N ALA A 42 10.99 29.28 23.49
CA ALA A 42 10.89 28.70 22.15
C ALA A 42 11.23 29.82 21.17
N GLU A 43 12.53 30.02 20.97
CA GLU A 43 13.08 30.80 19.86
C GLU A 43 12.65 30.10 18.57
N ALA A 44 11.58 30.61 17.97
CA ALA A 44 11.09 30.17 16.68
C ALA A 44 12.13 30.54 15.63
N ILE A 45 13.05 29.62 15.31
CA ILE A 45 13.97 29.76 14.18
C ILE A 45 13.13 29.82 12.90
N PRO A 46 13.01 30.97 12.23
CA PRO A 46 12.29 31.09 10.98
C PRO A 46 13.26 30.72 9.85
N GLY A 47 12.90 29.71 9.04
CA GLY A 47 13.49 29.56 7.72
C GLY A 47 14.58 28.52 7.58
N LEU A 48 14.23 27.25 7.78
CA LEU A 48 14.85 26.15 7.03
C LEU A 48 13.81 25.03 6.90
N GLY A 49 12.70 25.33 6.21
CA GLY A 49 11.72 24.34 5.77
C GLY A 49 12.34 23.46 4.68
N GLY A 50 13.38 22.71 5.02
CA GLY A 50 13.85 21.62 4.19
C GLY A 50 12.66 20.73 3.94
N LYS A 51 12.36 20.45 2.67
CA LYS A 51 11.36 19.46 2.26
C LYS A 51 11.67 18.21 3.07
N ARG A 52 10.88 17.96 4.10
CA ARG A 52 10.98 16.72 4.86
C ARG A 52 10.59 15.66 3.86
N ASP A 53 11.57 14.84 3.47
CA ASP A 53 11.25 13.61 2.79
C ASP A 53 10.39 12.83 3.78
N ASP A 54 9.09 12.71 3.51
CA ASP A 54 8.24 11.85 4.30
C ASP A 54 8.67 10.41 4.02
N PHE A 55 8.73 9.59 5.06
CA PHE A 55 9.11 8.18 4.92
C PHE A 55 8.00 7.30 5.46
N ALA A 56 7.74 6.20 4.76
CA ALA A 56 6.83 5.15 5.18
C ALA A 56 7.53 3.79 5.14
N TRP A 57 7.11 2.94 6.06
CA TRP A 57 7.45 1.53 6.07
C TRP A 57 6.40 0.78 5.29
N LEU A 58 6.87 -0.04 4.36
CA LEU A 58 6.01 -0.86 3.54
C LEU A 58 6.08 -2.32 4.00
N SER A 59 4.94 -2.98 4.00
CA SER A 59 4.87 -4.44 4.15
C SER A 59 3.83 -5.01 3.19
N ILE A 60 4.08 -6.22 2.69
CA ILE A 60 3.12 -6.95 1.85
C ILE A 60 2.63 -8.14 2.65
N VAL A 61 1.31 -8.25 2.79
CA VAL A 61 0.65 -9.40 3.41
C VAL A 61 -0.42 -9.90 2.45
N TYR A 62 -0.18 -11.07 1.87
CA TYR A 62 -0.97 -11.57 0.73
C TYR A 62 -1.03 -10.53 -0.39
N THR A 63 -2.22 -10.09 -0.77
CA THR A 63 -2.45 -9.12 -1.84
C THR A 63 -2.62 -7.70 -1.32
N LEU A 64 -2.24 -7.42 -0.07
CA LEU A 64 -2.35 -6.09 0.53
C LEU A 64 -0.96 -5.48 0.75
N LEU A 65 -0.78 -4.24 0.30
CA LEU A 65 0.39 -3.41 0.59
C LEU A 65 0.03 -2.44 1.71
N PHE A 66 0.67 -2.54 2.87
CA PHE A 66 0.44 -1.68 4.03
C PHE A 66 1.50 -0.58 4.15
N PHE A 67 1.08 0.57 4.68
CA PHE A 67 1.91 1.73 4.97
C PHE A 67 1.89 2.00 6.47
N SER A 68 3.08 2.14 7.08
CA SER A 68 3.24 2.42 8.51
C SER A 68 4.25 3.55 8.73
N ALA A 69 4.05 4.37 9.76
CA ALA A 69 4.98 5.46 10.07
C ALA A 69 6.23 4.96 10.82
N ASN A 70 6.13 3.82 11.51
CA ASN A 70 7.19 3.23 12.32
C ASN A 70 7.20 1.70 12.13
N PRO A 71 8.37 1.05 11.98
CA PRO A 71 8.44 -0.40 11.74
C PRO A 71 8.24 -1.23 13.00
N GLN A 72 8.55 -0.69 14.18
CA GLN A 72 8.58 -1.43 15.44
C GLN A 72 7.27 -1.30 16.23
N THR A 73 6.64 -0.12 16.16
CA THR A 73 5.49 0.21 17.01
C THR A 73 4.30 0.76 16.23
N GLY A 74 4.45 1.01 14.93
CA GLY A 74 3.42 1.63 14.12
C GLY A 74 2.40 0.61 13.65
N ALA A 75 1.15 0.76 14.09
CA ALA A 75 0.02 0.18 13.37
C ALA A 75 0.01 0.74 11.93
N PRO A 76 -0.34 -0.06 10.92
CA PRO A 76 -0.52 0.45 9.57
C PRO A 76 -1.60 1.53 9.57
N TYR A 77 -1.32 2.66 8.92
CA TYR A 77 -2.27 3.76 8.78
C TYR A 77 -2.90 3.79 7.38
N ALA A 78 -2.40 2.99 6.44
CA ALA A 78 -3.02 2.84 5.12
C ALA A 78 -2.72 1.49 4.49
N PHE A 79 -3.54 1.10 3.52
CA PHE A 79 -3.26 -0.05 2.66
C PHE A 79 -3.82 0.09 1.24
N ILE A 80 -3.30 -0.74 0.33
CA ILE A 80 -3.73 -0.87 -1.07
C ILE A 80 -3.94 -2.34 -1.42
N GLU A 81 -5.01 -2.64 -2.16
CA GLU A 81 -5.22 -3.97 -2.74
C GLU A 81 -4.41 -4.13 -4.03
N LEU A 82 -3.35 -4.95 -3.98
CA LEU A 82 -2.39 -5.16 -5.07
C LEU A 82 -3.02 -5.79 -6.32
N ARG A 83 -4.16 -6.48 -6.21
CA ARG A 83 -4.89 -7.03 -7.36
C ARG A 83 -5.52 -5.95 -8.23
N LYS A 84 -5.84 -4.80 -7.64
CA LYS A 84 -6.47 -3.67 -8.33
C LYS A 84 -5.47 -2.64 -8.82
N VAL A 85 -4.17 -2.96 -8.80
CA VAL A 85 -3.11 -2.08 -9.30
C VAL A 85 -2.11 -2.84 -10.15
N CYS A 86 -1.46 -2.12 -11.05
CA CYS A 86 -0.36 -2.63 -11.85
C CYS A 86 0.82 -1.67 -11.81
N ILE A 87 2.02 -2.21 -12.07
CA ILE A 87 3.23 -1.41 -12.23
C ILE A 87 3.17 -0.76 -13.61
N SER A 88 3.11 0.57 -13.65
CA SER A 88 3.11 1.32 -14.92
C SER A 88 4.52 1.66 -15.39
N ALA A 89 5.45 1.92 -14.46
CA ALA A 89 6.82 2.25 -14.77
C ALA A 89 7.77 1.90 -13.63
N VAL A 90 9.01 1.54 -14.00
CA VAL A 90 10.14 1.37 -13.10
C VAL A 90 11.26 2.30 -13.56
N ASN A 91 11.55 3.35 -12.80
CA ASN A 91 12.64 4.28 -13.09
C ASN A 91 13.83 3.95 -12.18
N GLU A 92 14.80 3.22 -12.72
CA GLU A 92 15.97 2.77 -11.97
C GLU A 92 16.89 3.92 -11.56
N GLY A 93 17.04 4.94 -12.42
CA GLY A 93 17.90 6.10 -12.15
C GLY A 93 17.39 6.96 -10.99
N ALA A 94 16.07 7.18 -10.92
CA ALA A 94 15.43 7.89 -9.81
C ALA A 94 15.05 6.97 -8.64
N GLN A 95 15.18 5.65 -8.81
CA GLN A 95 14.73 4.63 -7.87
C GLN A 95 13.23 4.70 -7.55
N ILE A 96 12.41 5.02 -8.55
CA ILE A 96 10.96 5.22 -8.41
C ILE A 96 10.20 4.06 -9.07
N LEU A 97 9.26 3.48 -8.33
CA LEU A 97 8.25 2.55 -8.83
C LEU A 97 6.92 3.28 -8.96
N SER A 98 6.31 3.24 -10.14
CA SER A 98 4.99 3.84 -10.39
C SER A 98 3.91 2.77 -10.45
N LEU A 99 2.83 2.98 -9.69
CA LEU A 99 1.63 2.15 -9.66
C LEU A 99 0.43 2.93 -10.22
N VAL A 100 -0.42 2.26 -10.98
CA VAL A 100 -1.70 2.77 -11.48
C VAL A 100 -2.80 1.73 -11.23
N GLY A 101 -4.06 2.12 -11.33
CA GLY A 101 -5.16 1.15 -11.21
C GLY A 101 -5.09 0.10 -12.31
N ALA A 102 -5.41 -1.16 -12.00
CA ALA A 102 -5.58 -2.19 -13.01
C ALA A 102 -6.97 -2.03 -13.66
N PRO A 103 -7.13 -2.30 -14.96
CA PRO A 103 -8.45 -2.46 -15.55
C PRO A 103 -9.14 -3.60 -14.82
N GLU A 104 -10.33 -3.34 -14.29
CA GLU A 104 -11.17 -4.40 -13.76
C GLU A 104 -11.45 -5.32 -14.94
N PRO A 105 -11.17 -6.63 -14.85
CA PRO A 105 -11.74 -7.53 -15.84
C PRO A 105 -13.23 -7.26 -15.74
N GLU A 106 -13.88 -6.90 -16.85
CA GLU A 106 -15.33 -7.03 -16.88
C GLU A 106 -15.56 -8.48 -16.52
N ASP A 107 -16.00 -8.72 -15.28
CA ASP A 107 -16.46 -10.00 -14.81
C ASP A 107 -17.63 -10.26 -15.73
N GLY A 108 -17.31 -10.83 -16.89
CA GLY A 108 -18.23 -11.00 -17.98
C GLY A 108 -19.38 -11.72 -17.36
N GLU A 109 -20.46 -10.96 -17.16
CA GLU A 109 -21.68 -11.40 -16.52
C GLU A 109 -22.00 -12.66 -17.28
N GLY A 110 -21.67 -13.77 -16.64
CA GLY A 110 -21.63 -15.07 -17.26
C GLY A 110 -23.06 -15.47 -17.43
N ASP A 111 -23.71 -14.83 -18.40
CA ASP A 111 -24.96 -15.27 -18.93
C ASP A 111 -24.61 -16.61 -19.56
N PHE A 112 -25.00 -17.65 -18.83
CA PHE A 112 -25.02 -19.04 -19.22
C PHE A 112 -25.92 -19.18 -20.47
N ALA A 113 -25.54 -18.58 -21.59
CA ALA A 113 -26.12 -18.83 -22.89
C ALA A 113 -25.38 -20.03 -23.49
N ALA A 114 -25.90 -21.21 -23.19
CA ALA A 114 -25.46 -22.46 -23.78
C ALA A 114 -25.56 -22.43 -25.32
N ALA A 115 -24.50 -22.94 -25.96
CA ALA A 115 -24.42 -23.49 -27.31
C ALA A 115 -24.62 -22.53 -28.51
N GLY A 116 -23.52 -22.30 -29.23
CA GLY A 116 -23.56 -21.68 -30.56
C GLY A 116 -22.16 -21.46 -31.15
N GLU A 117 -21.47 -22.54 -31.46
CA GLU A 117 -20.19 -22.56 -32.19
C GLU A 117 -20.36 -21.95 -33.59
N ALA A 118 -19.72 -20.80 -33.84
CA ALA A 118 -19.43 -20.32 -35.19
C ALA A 118 -18.32 -19.24 -35.17
N ASP A 119 -17.09 -19.73 -35.24
CA ASP A 119 -16.00 -19.24 -36.08
C ASP A 119 -16.08 -17.77 -36.53
N ARG A 120 -15.43 -16.85 -35.80
CA ARG A 120 -15.17 -15.49 -36.27
C ARG A 120 -13.79 -14.96 -35.90
N ALA A 121 -13.09 -14.56 -36.96
CA ALA A 121 -11.73 -14.08 -37.02
C ALA A 121 -11.44 -12.91 -36.07
N SER A 122 -10.28 -13.01 -35.42
CA SER A 122 -9.67 -12.01 -34.55
C SER A 122 -9.41 -10.70 -35.31
N SER A 123 -10.35 -9.76 -35.25
CA SER A 123 -10.09 -8.38 -35.62
C SER A 123 -9.43 -7.66 -34.46
N SER A 124 -8.16 -7.29 -34.64
CA SER A 124 -7.39 -6.42 -33.76
C SER A 124 -8.06 -5.05 -33.64
N GLY A 125 -8.88 -4.88 -32.61
CA GLY A 125 -9.57 -3.63 -32.30
C GLY A 125 -8.59 -2.57 -31.79
N ALA A 126 -8.14 -1.71 -32.71
CA ALA A 126 -7.42 -0.49 -32.39
C ALA A 126 -8.37 0.52 -31.71
N GLY A 127 -7.96 1.03 -30.53
CA GLY A 127 -8.36 2.37 -30.09
C GLY A 127 -9.51 2.49 -29.10
N ALA A 128 -9.80 1.49 -28.26
CA ALA A 128 -10.57 1.75 -27.05
C ALA A 128 -9.78 2.74 -26.18
N LYS A 129 -10.25 4.00 -26.09
CA LYS A 129 -9.77 4.98 -25.11
C LYS A 129 -10.00 4.38 -23.72
N GLY A 130 -8.97 3.70 -23.19
CA GLY A 130 -9.03 3.00 -21.92
C GLY A 130 -9.45 3.97 -20.83
N ALA A 131 -10.49 3.59 -20.07
CA ALA A 131 -10.89 4.32 -18.88
C ALA A 131 -9.67 4.45 -17.94
N VAL A 132 -9.45 5.64 -17.39
CA VAL A 132 -8.35 5.87 -16.46
C VAL A 132 -8.71 5.22 -15.13
N THR A 133 -8.00 4.15 -14.79
CA THR A 133 -8.16 3.39 -13.55
C THR A 133 -7.31 4.00 -12.44
N HIS A 134 -7.94 4.24 -11.29
CA HIS A 134 -7.29 4.89 -10.14
C HIS A 134 -6.72 3.86 -9.16
N VAL A 135 -5.64 4.23 -8.47
CA VAL A 135 -5.13 3.54 -7.29
C VAL A 135 -5.98 3.96 -6.10
N ASN A 136 -6.71 3.00 -5.51
CA ASN A 136 -7.48 3.24 -4.29
C ASN A 136 -6.62 2.90 -3.06
N ILE A 137 -6.41 3.89 -2.21
CA ILE A 137 -5.71 3.80 -0.93
C ILE A 137 -6.75 3.92 0.18
N VAL A 138 -6.77 2.97 1.09
CA VAL A 138 -7.63 3.02 2.28
C VAL A 138 -6.80 3.50 3.45
N LEU A 139 -7.14 4.67 3.99
CA LEU A 139 -6.55 5.24 5.21
C LEU A 139 -7.31 4.72 6.44
N LEU A 140 -6.57 4.28 7.45
CA LEU A 140 -7.06 3.80 8.74
C LEU A 140 -6.91 4.92 9.77
N LEU A 141 -8.02 5.49 10.22
CA LEU A 141 -8.04 6.62 11.14
C LEU A 141 -7.94 6.15 12.61
N PRO A 142 -7.40 6.98 13.53
CA PRO A 142 -7.26 6.61 14.94
C PRO A 142 -8.58 6.35 15.68
N ASP A 143 -9.70 6.85 15.16
CA ASP A 143 -11.04 6.63 15.72
C ASP A 143 -11.70 5.33 15.25
N GLY A 144 -10.94 4.48 14.54
CA GLY A 144 -11.40 3.21 14.00
C GLY A 144 -12.21 3.34 12.70
N ARG A 145 -12.40 4.55 12.17
CA ARG A 145 -13.00 4.74 10.85
C ARG A 145 -11.96 4.55 9.74
N TRP A 146 -12.45 4.37 8.52
CA TRP A 146 -11.61 4.33 7.33
C TRP A 146 -12.03 5.41 6.34
N GLN A 147 -11.06 5.85 5.53
CA GLN A 147 -11.28 6.83 4.45
C GLN A 147 -10.61 6.32 3.18
N GLU A 148 -11.35 6.24 2.09
CA GLU A 148 -10.80 5.94 0.77
C GLU A 148 -10.28 7.20 0.09
N LEU A 149 -9.11 7.06 -0.53
CA LEU A 149 -8.46 8.06 -1.37
C LEU A 149 -8.12 7.44 -2.71
N SER A 150 -8.59 8.06 -3.79
CA SER A 150 -8.30 7.63 -5.15
C SER A 150 -7.25 8.53 -5.78
N LEU A 151 -6.16 7.93 -6.26
CA LEU A 151 -5.06 8.62 -6.96
C LEU A 151 -4.93 8.09 -8.39
N PRO A 152 -4.68 8.94 -9.39
CA PRO A 152 -4.44 8.46 -10.75
C PRO A 152 -3.14 7.65 -10.85
N LYS A 153 -2.17 7.95 -9.99
CA LYS A 153 -0.84 7.33 -9.97
C LYS A 153 -0.26 7.42 -8.57
N LEU A 154 0.38 6.35 -8.12
CA LEU A 154 1.16 6.32 -6.88
C LEU A 154 2.63 6.05 -7.22
N GLU A 155 3.53 6.86 -6.66
CA GLU A 155 4.98 6.71 -6.84
C GLU A 155 5.64 6.33 -5.51
N LEU A 156 6.44 5.27 -5.53
CA LEU A 156 7.19 4.77 -4.39
C LEU A 156 8.69 4.94 -4.68
N LYS A 157 9.38 5.73 -3.86
CA LYS A 157 10.81 5.97 -4.01
C LYS A 157 11.63 5.14 -3.03
N PHE A 158 12.54 4.34 -3.57
CA PHE A 158 13.37 3.43 -2.78
C PHE A 158 14.78 4.01 -2.59
N PRO A 159 15.48 3.66 -1.50
CA PRO A 159 16.81 4.17 -1.18
C PRO A 159 17.94 3.46 -1.93
N SER A 160 17.64 2.35 -2.63
CA SER A 160 18.63 1.55 -3.33
C SER A 160 18.03 0.86 -4.55
N PRO A 161 18.82 0.61 -5.62
CA PRO A 161 18.32 -0.05 -6.82
C PRO A 161 17.97 -1.51 -6.56
N ALA A 162 18.73 -2.19 -5.68
CA ALA A 162 18.41 -3.55 -5.24
C ALA A 162 17.07 -3.61 -4.49
N GLY A 163 16.74 -2.57 -3.71
CA GLY A 163 15.44 -2.42 -3.08
C GLY A 163 14.32 -2.29 -4.11
N LEU A 164 14.47 -1.40 -5.09
CA LEU A 164 13.50 -1.21 -6.18
C LEU A 164 13.22 -2.52 -6.92
N SER A 165 14.26 -3.23 -7.35
CA SER A 165 14.12 -4.49 -8.10
C SER A 165 13.37 -5.55 -7.27
N MET A 166 13.77 -5.76 -6.02
CA MET A 166 13.10 -6.69 -5.09
C MET A 166 11.62 -6.35 -4.91
N TRP A 167 11.31 -5.08 -4.64
CA TRP A 167 9.93 -4.62 -4.43
C TRP A 167 9.08 -4.71 -5.69
N SER A 168 9.62 -4.39 -6.86
CA SER A 168 8.91 -4.54 -8.14
C SER A 168 8.51 -6.00 -8.40
N SER A 169 9.40 -6.96 -8.11
CA SER A 169 9.14 -8.40 -8.23
C SER A 169 8.05 -8.85 -7.26
N HIS A 170 8.13 -8.44 -5.98
CA HIS A 170 7.11 -8.81 -4.98
C HIS A 170 5.73 -8.23 -5.30
N ILE A 171 5.65 -6.97 -5.72
CA ILE A 171 4.38 -6.34 -6.09
C ILE A 171 3.78 -7.02 -7.33
N MET A 172 4.60 -7.34 -8.33
CA MET A 172 4.15 -8.06 -9.53
C MET A 172 3.65 -9.47 -9.20
N ALA A 173 4.31 -10.19 -8.30
CA ALA A 173 3.87 -11.51 -7.85
C ALA A 173 2.53 -11.42 -7.09
N ALA A 174 2.40 -10.44 -6.20
CA ALA A 174 1.20 -10.23 -5.40
C ALA A 174 -0.01 -9.75 -6.23
N SER A 175 0.20 -8.91 -7.26
CA SER A 175 -0.88 -8.41 -8.13
C SER A 175 -1.50 -9.51 -8.98
N GLN A 176 -0.70 -10.51 -9.38
CA GLN A 176 -1.21 -11.66 -10.13
C GLN A 176 -2.00 -12.66 -9.26
N GLY A 177 -2.09 -12.44 -7.94
CA GLY A 177 -2.74 -13.38 -7.02
C GLY A 177 -2.04 -14.74 -6.91
N LYS A 178 -0.88 -14.91 -7.56
CA LYS A 178 -0.04 -16.11 -7.53
C LYS A 178 0.83 -16.13 -6.27
N MET A 179 0.20 -16.01 -5.11
CA MET A 179 0.91 -16.28 -3.86
C MET A 179 1.11 -17.79 -3.78
N PRO A 180 2.35 -18.30 -3.64
CA PRO A 180 2.58 -19.71 -3.41
C PRO A 180 1.79 -20.10 -2.16
N ARG A 181 0.73 -20.89 -2.36
CA ARG A 181 -0.09 -21.38 -1.27
C ARG A 181 0.84 -22.13 -0.33
N THR A 182 0.98 -21.64 0.90
CA THR A 182 1.77 -22.32 1.92
C THR A 182 1.30 -23.78 1.96
N PRO A 183 2.21 -24.75 1.74
CA PRO A 183 1.85 -26.15 1.82
C PRO A 183 1.14 -26.39 3.15
N PRO A 184 0.02 -27.15 3.17
CA PRO A 184 -0.68 -27.43 4.41
C PRO A 184 0.34 -27.98 5.41
N ALA A 185 0.40 -27.38 6.60
CA ALA A 185 1.33 -27.82 7.64
C ALA A 185 1.17 -29.34 7.81
N PRO A 186 2.28 -30.11 7.83
CA PRO A 186 2.20 -31.55 8.02
C PRO A 186 1.39 -31.80 9.29
N ARG A 187 0.26 -32.50 9.14
CA ARG A 187 -0.60 -32.84 10.27
C ARG A 187 0.27 -33.65 11.23
N LEU A 188 0.55 -33.10 12.41
CA LEU A 188 1.17 -33.85 13.50
C LEU A 188 0.22 -35.00 13.80
N SER A 189 0.55 -36.19 13.30
CA SER A 189 -0.17 -37.40 13.62
C SER A 189 -0.20 -37.53 15.14
N PRO A 190 -1.38 -37.66 15.78
CA PRO A 190 -1.45 -37.83 17.22
C PRO A 190 -0.62 -39.06 17.59
N GLY A 191 0.43 -38.83 18.36
CA GLY A 191 1.33 -39.87 18.83
C GLY A 191 0.50 -40.94 19.54
N LYS A 192 0.62 -42.17 19.07
CA LYS A 192 0.05 -43.34 19.72
C LYS A 192 0.75 -43.44 21.08
N GLY A 193 0.05 -43.05 22.15
CA GLY A 193 0.55 -43.23 23.50
C GLY A 193 0.61 -44.72 23.80
N ASP A 194 1.82 -45.25 23.94
CA ASP A 194 2.02 -46.56 24.56
C ASP A 194 1.74 -46.41 26.05
N VAL A 195 0.68 -47.07 26.51
CA VAL A 195 0.41 -47.31 27.93
C VAL A 195 1.08 -48.63 28.26
N THR A 196 2.19 -48.56 29.01
CA THR A 196 2.79 -49.69 29.72
C THR A 196 2.33 -49.71 31.16
#